data_AF-A0A8J5GWU6-F1
#
_entry.id   AF-A0A8J5GWU6-F1
#
_cell.length_a   1.000
_cell.length_b   1.000
_cell.length_c   1.000
_cell.angle_alpha   90.00
_cell.angle_beta   90.00
_cell.angle_gamma   90.00
#
_symmetry.space_group_name_H-M   'P 1'
#
loop_
_entity.id
_entity.type
_entity.pdbx_description
1 polymer ?
#
loop_
_entity_poly.entity_id
_entity_poly.type
_entity_poly.pdbx_seq_one_letter_code
_entity_poly.pdbx_strand_id
1 'polypeptide(L)'
;MQSPSHFHLGAAKRVLRYVQGTTDLGLSFQKNHALNLVGYCDSDLGGSLDDMKSTSGYCFSFGSTIFSWVSKKQQSVAQSSAEAEYISASVATSQAIWLRKILADLGHHQIEGTVLHCDNKSAIAMAKNPAHHNRTRHIALKHHFIRQAIEDKEIQLEFFLVIICKDK
;
A
#
# COMPACT_ATOMS: atom_id res chain seq x y z
N MET A 1 9.54 -2.77 21.68
CA MET A 1 10.29 -1.59 22.17
C MET A 1 10.67 -1.85 23.62
N GLN A 2 11.88 -2.32 23.89
CA GLN A 2 12.32 -2.58 25.27
C GLN A 2 13.55 -1.77 25.73
N SER A 3 14.18 -0.98 24.85
CA SER A 3 15.28 -0.07 25.23
C SER A 3 15.36 1.15 24.27
N PRO A 4 14.56 2.22 24.47
CA PRO A 4 14.63 3.41 23.63
C PRO A 4 16.00 4.11 23.75
N SER A 5 16.54 4.56 22.62
CA SER A 5 17.85 5.22 22.50
C SER A 5 17.73 6.65 21.99
N HIS A 6 18.83 7.42 21.94
CA HIS A 6 18.82 8.79 21.42
C HIS A 6 18.35 8.88 19.95
N PHE A 7 18.60 7.85 19.14
CA PHE A 7 18.06 7.76 17.77
C PHE A 7 16.53 7.72 17.76
N HIS A 8 15.92 6.93 18.67
CA HIS A 8 14.47 6.85 18.82
C HIS A 8 13.86 8.19 19.26
N LEU A 9 14.52 8.89 20.19
CA LEU A 9 14.09 10.23 20.60
C LEU A 9 14.17 11.24 19.44
N GLY A 10 15.22 11.17 18.63
CA GLY A 10 15.36 11.99 17.41
C GLY A 10 14.22 11.74 16.41
N ALA A 11 13.90 10.47 16.16
CA ALA A 11 12.78 10.08 15.29
C ALA A 11 11.43 10.59 15.83
N ALA A 12 11.17 10.41 17.14
CA ALA A 12 9.95 10.92 17.78
C ALA A 12 9.83 12.45 17.67
N LYS A 13 10.93 13.19 17.91
CA LYS A 13 10.98 14.64 17.72
C LYS A 13 10.75 15.07 16.27
N ARG A 14 11.19 14.29 15.27
CA ARG A 14 10.91 14.56 13.85
C ARG A 14 9.40 14.48 13.59
N VAL A 15 8.73 13.44 14.07
CA VAL A 15 7.27 13.28 13.93
C VAL A 15 6.52 14.43 14.61
N LEU A 16 6.87 14.77 15.85
CA LEU A 16 6.20 15.87 16.57
C LEU A 16 6.39 17.23 15.87
N ARG A 17 7.58 17.51 15.34
CA ARG A 17 7.85 18.73 14.57
C ARG A 17 7.07 18.77 13.26
N TYR A 18 6.94 17.64 12.56
CA TYR A 18 6.09 17.54 11.38
C TYR A 18 4.64 17.89 11.73
N VAL A 19 4.06 17.23 12.75
CA VAL A 19 2.68 17.51 13.21
C VAL A 19 2.50 18.98 13.60
N GLN A 20 3.44 19.56 14.35
CA GLN A 20 3.38 20.97 14.74
C GLN A 20 3.44 21.92 13.53
N GLY A 21 4.31 21.62 12.57
CA GLY A 21 4.50 22.42 11.36
C GLY A 21 3.43 22.25 10.28
N THR A 22 2.55 21.26 10.41
CA THR A 22 1.44 20.99 9.48
C THR A 22 0.07 21.06 10.16
N THR A 23 -0.06 21.87 11.20
CA THR A 23 -1.33 22.04 11.95
C THR A 23 -2.43 22.72 11.13
N ASP A 24 -2.04 23.46 10.09
CA ASP A 24 -2.89 24.14 9.12
C ASP A 24 -3.25 23.24 7.91
N LEU A 25 -2.59 22.09 7.76
CA LEU A 25 -2.89 21.14 6.69
C LEU A 25 -4.05 20.22 7.09
N GLY A 26 -4.89 19.89 6.11
CA GLY A 26 -6.02 18.99 6.31
C GLY A 26 -6.54 18.40 5.00
N LEU A 27 -7.42 17.42 5.12
CA LEU A 27 -8.11 16.83 3.98
C LEU A 27 -9.31 17.72 3.61
N SER A 28 -9.40 18.10 2.33
CA SER A 28 -10.55 18.82 1.79
C SER A 28 -11.44 17.86 1.03
N PHE A 29 -12.71 17.75 1.45
CA PHE A 29 -13.71 16.91 0.81
C PHE A 29 -14.56 17.76 -0.13
N GLN A 30 -14.44 17.50 -1.43
CA GLN A 30 -15.25 18.18 -2.44
C GLN A 30 -16.23 17.21 -3.05
N LYS A 31 -17.46 17.68 -3.29
CA LYS A 31 -18.48 16.90 -4.00
C LYS A 31 -17.94 16.57 -5.39
N ASN A 32 -17.78 15.28 -5.67
CA ASN A 32 -17.34 14.77 -6.96
C ASN A 32 -18.51 14.02 -7.63
N HIS A 33 -18.60 14.12 -8.95
CA HIS A 33 -19.61 13.41 -9.73
C HIS A 33 -19.25 11.95 -9.97
N ALA A 34 -17.94 11.63 -10.02
CA ALA A 34 -17.44 10.26 -10.14
C ALA A 34 -16.88 9.78 -8.80
N LEU A 35 -17.47 8.72 -8.26
CA LEU A 35 -17.10 8.11 -6.98
C LEU A 35 -16.40 6.77 -7.22
N ASN A 36 -15.20 6.85 -7.77
CA ASN A 36 -14.36 5.68 -8.02
C ASN A 36 -13.42 5.47 -6.84
N LEU A 37 -13.30 4.23 -6.39
CA LEU A 37 -12.27 3.81 -5.45
C LEU A 37 -10.95 3.66 -6.19
N VAL A 38 -9.92 4.38 -5.76
CA VAL A 38 -8.55 4.28 -6.28
C VAL A 38 -7.60 4.05 -5.11
N GLY A 39 -6.68 3.10 -5.28
CA GLY A 39 -5.68 2.75 -4.29
C GLY A 39 -4.27 3.08 -4.76
N TYR A 40 -3.39 3.33 -3.82
CA TYR A 40 -1.95 3.48 -4.01
C TYR A 40 -1.25 2.58 -3.00
N CYS A 41 -0.21 1.88 -3.42
CA CYS A 41 0.67 1.12 -2.53
C CYS A 41 2.13 1.46 -2.80
N ASP A 42 2.92 1.46 -1.73
CA ASP A 42 4.34 1.77 -1.74
C ASP A 42 5.03 1.02 -0.59
N SER A 43 6.33 0.80 -0.67
CA SER A 43 7.11 0.23 0.41
C SER A 43 8.54 0.74 0.45
N ASP A 44 9.10 0.85 1.65
CA ASP A 44 10.54 0.98 1.79
C ASP A 44 11.22 -0.41 1.64
N LEU A 45 12.51 -0.43 1.29
CA LEU A 45 13.31 -1.66 1.33
C LEU A 45 14.20 -1.63 2.58
N GLY A 46 13.94 -2.54 3.51
CA GLY A 46 14.76 -2.68 4.72
C GLY A 46 14.85 -1.42 5.58
N GLY A 47 13.79 -0.60 5.61
CA GLY A 47 13.82 0.70 6.28
C GLY A 47 13.87 0.64 7.82
N SER A 48 13.78 -0.55 8.42
CA SER A 48 14.04 -0.77 9.85
C SER A 48 15.46 -1.28 10.08
N LEU A 49 16.32 -0.47 10.71
CA LEU A 49 17.70 -0.87 11.02
C LEU A 49 17.79 -2.00 12.05
N ASP A 50 16.76 -2.19 12.87
CA ASP A 50 16.77 -3.20 13.94
C ASP A 50 16.61 -4.63 13.41
N ASP A 51 15.77 -4.83 12.39
CA ASP A 51 15.44 -6.16 11.85
C ASP A 51 15.47 -6.24 10.32
N MET A 52 15.94 -5.18 9.65
CA MET A 52 16.00 -5.04 8.18
C MET A 52 14.66 -5.29 7.48
N LYS A 53 13.54 -5.13 8.19
CA LYS A 53 12.22 -5.29 7.60
C LYS A 53 11.77 -4.01 6.91
N SER A 54 11.12 -4.22 5.79
CA SER A 54 10.43 -3.17 5.04
C SER A 54 9.19 -2.65 5.76
N THR A 55 8.77 -1.44 5.42
CA THR A 55 7.49 -0.83 5.81
C THR A 55 6.62 -0.72 4.57
N SER A 56 5.47 -1.37 4.57
CA SER A 56 4.45 -1.23 3.54
C SER A 56 3.49 -0.10 3.89
N GLY A 57 3.15 0.72 2.90
CA GLY A 57 2.12 1.73 2.99
C GLY A 57 1.07 1.56 1.89
N TYR A 58 -0.15 1.95 2.20
CA TYR A 58 -1.16 2.20 1.17
C TYR A 58 -1.99 3.42 1.53
N CYS A 59 -2.64 4.01 0.53
CA CYS A 59 -3.75 4.92 0.73
C CYS A 59 -4.83 4.69 -0.33
N PHE A 60 -6.08 4.97 0.04
CA PHE A 60 -7.25 4.84 -0.81
C PHE A 60 -8.01 6.14 -0.84
N SER A 61 -8.33 6.60 -2.04
CA SER A 61 -9.22 7.72 -2.30
C SER A 61 -10.57 7.26 -2.79
N PHE A 62 -11.58 8.05 -2.47
CA PHE A 62 -12.93 7.89 -2.98
C PHE A 62 -13.42 9.27 -3.43
N GLY A 63 -13.58 9.45 -4.73
CA GLY A 63 -13.83 10.78 -5.30
C GLY A 63 -12.58 11.66 -5.24
N SER A 64 -12.65 12.79 -4.53
CA SER A 64 -11.60 13.83 -4.52
C SER A 64 -10.54 13.68 -3.42
N THR A 65 -10.75 12.78 -2.45
CA THR A 65 -9.97 12.79 -1.20
C THR A 65 -9.59 11.38 -0.75
N ILE A 66 -8.43 11.26 -0.10
CA ILE A 66 -7.98 10.05 0.58
C ILE A 66 -8.75 9.87 1.90
N PHE A 67 -9.26 8.67 2.17
CA PHE A 67 -10.04 8.39 3.38
C PHE A 67 -9.54 7.18 4.18
N SER A 68 -8.72 6.32 3.58
CA SER A 68 -8.19 5.12 4.24
C SER A 68 -6.71 4.97 3.92
N TRP A 69 -5.85 4.88 4.93
CA TRP A 69 -4.40 4.74 4.76
C TRP A 69 -3.78 3.87 5.84
N VAL A 70 -2.61 3.31 5.55
CA VAL A 70 -1.81 2.60 6.54
C VAL A 70 -0.32 2.83 6.27
N SER A 71 0.47 2.74 7.33
CA SER A 71 1.91 2.48 7.25
C SER A 71 2.23 1.39 8.27
N LYS A 72 2.74 0.25 7.80
CA LYS A 72 2.92 -0.94 8.62
C LYS A 72 4.20 -1.68 8.26
N LYS A 73 5.00 -2.01 9.28
CA LYS A 73 6.18 -2.86 9.12
C LYS A 73 5.79 -4.27 8.65
N GLN A 74 6.46 -4.76 7.62
CA GLN A 74 6.28 -6.11 7.09
C GLN A 74 6.70 -7.15 8.13
N GLN A 75 6.06 -8.32 8.08
CA GLN A 75 6.38 -9.41 9.02
C GLN A 75 7.63 -10.18 8.59
N SER A 76 7.83 -10.36 7.29
CA SER A 76 8.99 -10.97 6.67
C SER A 76 9.99 -9.91 6.21
N VAL A 77 11.26 -10.30 6.09
CA VAL A 77 12.30 -9.50 5.44
C VAL A 77 12.19 -9.75 3.94
N ALA A 78 11.99 -8.69 3.16
CA ALA A 78 12.00 -8.76 1.71
C ALA A 78 13.44 -8.82 1.19
N GLN A 79 13.71 -9.64 0.17
CA GLN A 79 15.04 -9.80 -0.41
C GLN A 79 15.28 -8.86 -1.60
N SER A 80 14.24 -8.15 -2.06
CA SER A 80 14.33 -7.16 -3.14
C SER A 80 13.27 -6.09 -2.98
N SER A 81 13.47 -4.92 -3.61
CA SER A 81 12.45 -3.87 -3.67
C SER A 81 11.18 -4.35 -4.35
N ALA A 82 11.29 -5.15 -5.41
CA ALA A 82 10.15 -5.75 -6.08
C ALA A 82 9.32 -6.65 -5.16
N GLU A 83 9.98 -7.41 -4.28
CA GLU A 83 9.29 -8.25 -3.29
C GLU A 83 8.62 -7.41 -2.19
N ALA A 84 9.29 -6.38 -1.68
CA ALA A 84 8.72 -5.47 -0.70
C ALA A 84 7.45 -4.79 -1.25
N GLU A 85 7.54 -4.31 -2.49
CA GLU A 85 6.42 -3.68 -3.20
C GLU A 85 5.29 -4.67 -3.44
N TYR A 86 5.63 -5.90 -3.82
CA TYR A 86 4.64 -6.96 -4.01
C TYR A 86 3.89 -7.30 -2.72
N ILE A 87 4.60 -7.33 -1.59
CA ILE A 87 3.99 -7.50 -0.28
C ILE A 87 3.06 -6.33 0.04
N SER A 88 3.47 -5.10 -0.29
CA SER A 88 2.63 -3.91 -0.12
C SER A 88 1.36 -3.97 -0.95
N ALA A 89 1.49 -4.29 -2.24
CA ALA A 89 0.38 -4.49 -3.17
C ALA A 89 -0.59 -5.56 -2.65
N SER A 90 -0.10 -6.69 -2.12
CA SER A 90 -0.97 -7.74 -1.57
C SER A 90 -1.81 -7.28 -0.39
N VAL A 91 -1.23 -6.47 0.50
CA VAL A 91 -1.96 -5.89 1.64
C VAL A 91 -2.98 -4.86 1.14
N ALA A 92 -2.61 -4.03 0.17
CA ALA A 92 -3.52 -3.06 -0.45
C ALA A 92 -4.67 -3.74 -1.22
N THR A 93 -4.42 -4.83 -1.94
CA THR A 93 -5.47 -5.63 -2.61
C THR A 93 -6.50 -6.13 -1.61
N SER A 94 -6.06 -6.64 -0.46
CA SER A 94 -6.97 -7.09 0.61
C SER A 94 -7.85 -5.95 1.11
N GLN A 95 -7.26 -4.77 1.30
CA GLN A 95 -7.99 -3.57 1.70
C GLN A 95 -8.95 -3.10 0.62
N ALA A 96 -8.57 -3.12 -0.66
CA ALA A 96 -9.41 -2.73 -1.77
C ALA A 96 -10.67 -3.60 -1.84
N ILE A 97 -10.53 -4.92 -1.75
CA ILE A 97 -11.66 -5.86 -1.76
C ILE A 97 -12.59 -5.60 -0.57
N TRP A 98 -12.02 -5.37 0.63
CA TRP A 98 -12.82 -5.05 1.81
C TRP A 98 -13.58 -3.72 1.64
N LEU A 99 -12.91 -2.67 1.15
CA LEU A 99 -13.53 -1.37 0.89
C LEU A 99 -14.63 -1.46 -0.18
N ARG A 100 -14.43 -2.24 -1.25
CA ARG A 100 -15.46 -2.48 -2.27
C ARG A 100 -16.74 -3.09 -1.67
N LYS A 101 -16.61 -4.03 -0.73
CA LYS A 101 -17.76 -4.63 -0.02
C LYS A 101 -18.50 -3.61 0.83
N ILE A 102 -17.77 -2.84 1.63
CA ILE A 102 -18.35 -1.75 2.44
C ILE A 102 -19.05 -0.71 1.56
N LEU A 103 -18.42 -0.29 0.46
CA LEU A 103 -19.02 0.66 -0.48
C LEU A 103 -20.27 0.09 -1.15
N ALA A 104 -20.29 -1.19 -1.49
CA ALA A 104 -21.48 -1.84 -2.03
C ALA A 104 -22.64 -1.83 -1.03
N ASP A 105 -22.38 -2.13 0.26
CA ASP A 105 -23.38 -2.06 1.33
C ASP A 105 -23.93 -0.63 1.53
N LEU A 106 -23.11 0.38 1.25
CA LEU A 106 -23.50 1.80 1.27
C LEU A 106 -24.16 2.30 -0.03
N GLY A 107 -24.40 1.41 -1.01
CA GLY A 107 -25.05 1.77 -2.29
C GLY A 107 -24.10 2.33 -3.35
N HIS A 108 -22.79 2.30 -3.12
CA HIS A 108 -21.74 2.77 -4.05
C HIS A 108 -21.01 1.60 -4.72
N HIS A 109 -21.76 0.75 -5.42
CA HIS A 109 -21.19 -0.41 -6.11
C HIS A 109 -20.15 0.01 -7.15
N GLN A 110 -18.98 -0.62 -7.10
CA GLN A 110 -17.87 -0.36 -8.02
C GLN A 110 -17.91 -1.40 -9.15
N ILE A 111 -18.37 -1.01 -10.34
CA ILE A 111 -18.52 -1.95 -11.48
C ILE A 111 -17.16 -2.40 -11.99
N GLU A 112 -16.28 -1.44 -12.26
CA GLU A 112 -14.92 -1.71 -12.71
C GLU A 112 -14.01 -2.13 -11.55
N GLY A 113 -12.94 -2.84 -11.87
CA GLY A 113 -11.91 -3.20 -10.90
C GLY A 113 -11.25 -1.95 -10.32
N THR A 114 -10.98 -1.97 -9.02
CA THR A 114 -10.32 -0.85 -8.34
C THR A 114 -8.90 -0.70 -8.85
N VAL A 115 -8.58 0.46 -9.41
CA VAL A 115 -7.22 0.79 -9.86
C VAL A 115 -6.33 0.88 -8.63
N LEU A 116 -5.31 0.03 -8.59
CA LEU A 116 -4.28 -0.01 -7.56
C LEU A 116 -2.95 0.38 -8.21
N HIS A 117 -2.48 1.56 -7.83
CA HIS A 117 -1.23 2.13 -8.30
C HIS A 117 -0.05 1.57 -7.51
N CYS A 118 0.93 1.03 -8.23
CA CYS A 118 2.20 0.54 -7.69
C CYS A 118 3.35 1.14 -8.50
N ASP A 119 4.42 1.54 -7.83
CA ASP A 119 5.54 2.26 -8.44
C ASP A 119 6.67 1.34 -8.93
N ASN A 120 6.44 0.02 -8.91
CA ASN A 120 7.43 -0.98 -9.28
C ASN A 120 6.95 -1.89 -10.41
N LYS A 121 7.50 -1.66 -11.60
CA LYS A 121 7.18 -2.44 -12.81
C LYS A 121 7.48 -3.93 -12.65
N SER A 122 8.52 -4.30 -11.90
CA SER A 122 8.85 -5.70 -11.62
C SER A 122 7.80 -6.35 -10.73
N ALA A 123 7.29 -5.65 -9.71
CA ALA A 123 6.20 -6.14 -8.88
C ALA A 123 4.89 -6.32 -9.68
N ILE A 124 4.58 -5.38 -10.59
CA ILE A 124 3.43 -5.49 -11.49
C ILE A 124 3.60 -6.67 -12.46
N ALA A 125 4.78 -6.82 -13.06
CA ALA A 125 5.08 -7.94 -13.96
C ALA A 125 4.98 -9.28 -13.24
N MET A 126 5.42 -9.34 -11.97
CA MET A 126 5.22 -10.50 -11.11
C MET A 126 3.74 -10.84 -10.98
N ALA A 127 2.86 -9.88 -10.68
CA ALA A 127 1.42 -10.14 -10.57
C ALA A 127 0.82 -10.74 -11.86
N LYS A 128 1.26 -10.23 -13.02
CA LYS A 128 0.75 -10.63 -14.35
C LYS A 128 1.33 -11.94 -14.88
N ASN A 129 2.56 -12.33 -14.49
CA ASN A 129 3.25 -13.48 -15.09
C ASN A 129 3.24 -14.76 -14.19
N PRO A 130 2.75 -15.92 -14.69
CA PRO A 130 2.75 -17.19 -13.97
C PRO A 130 4.12 -17.89 -13.85
N ALA A 131 5.10 -17.53 -14.68
CA ALA A 131 6.31 -18.33 -14.92
C ALA A 131 7.43 -18.24 -13.84
N HIS A 132 7.23 -17.52 -12.74
CA HIS A 132 8.28 -17.39 -11.71
C HIS A 132 8.23 -18.54 -10.70
N HIS A 133 9.14 -19.51 -10.84
CA HIS A 133 9.05 -20.84 -10.22
C HIS A 133 9.85 -21.12 -8.93
N ASN A 134 10.54 -20.16 -8.32
CA ASN A 134 11.25 -20.42 -7.05
C ASN A 134 10.97 -19.36 -6.00
N ARG A 135 9.90 -19.52 -5.22
CA ARG A 135 9.57 -18.63 -4.10
C ARG A 135 9.16 -19.42 -2.86
N THR A 136 9.43 -18.85 -1.69
CA THR A 136 8.94 -19.37 -0.43
C THR A 136 7.40 -19.35 -0.41
N ARG A 137 6.79 -20.31 0.29
CA ARG A 137 5.32 -20.52 0.29
C ARG A 137 4.50 -19.26 0.61
N HIS A 138 5.00 -18.41 1.52
CA HIS A 138 4.29 -17.19 1.92
C HIS A 138 4.21 -16.14 0.81
N ILE A 139 5.24 -16.04 -0.04
CA ILE A 139 5.24 -15.15 -1.20
C ILE A 139 4.37 -15.74 -2.31
N ALA A 140 4.44 -17.06 -2.52
CA ALA A 140 3.61 -17.76 -3.49
C ALA A 140 2.11 -17.56 -3.22
N LEU A 141 1.68 -17.65 -1.96
CA LEU A 141 0.29 -17.39 -1.56
C LEU A 141 -0.18 -15.97 -1.92
N LYS A 142 0.61 -14.95 -1.56
CA LYS A 142 0.33 -13.56 -1.95
C LYS A 142 0.26 -13.41 -3.47
N HIS A 143 1.07 -14.19 -4.17
CA HIS A 143 1.14 -14.16 -5.62
C HIS A 143 -0.12 -14.67 -6.30
N HIS A 144 -0.61 -15.81 -5.83
CA HIS A 144 -1.89 -16.36 -6.25
C HIS A 144 -3.05 -15.43 -5.89
N PHE A 145 -3.02 -14.84 -4.69
CA PHE A 145 -4.07 -13.93 -4.22
C PHE A 145 -4.23 -12.69 -5.11
N ILE A 146 -3.15 -11.94 -5.38
CA ILE A 146 -3.25 -10.75 -6.23
C ILE A 146 -3.72 -11.13 -7.64
N ARG A 147 -3.20 -12.23 -8.18
CA ARG A 147 -3.58 -12.69 -9.52
C ARG A 147 -5.06 -13.01 -9.61
N GLN A 148 -5.57 -13.79 -8.65
CA GLN A 148 -6.98 -14.11 -8.57
C GLN A 148 -7.83 -12.85 -8.51
N ALA A 149 -7.46 -11.86 -7.69
CA ALA A 149 -8.19 -10.59 -7.60
C ALA A 149 -8.17 -9.77 -8.92
N ILE A 150 -7.14 -9.92 -9.75
CA ILE A 150 -7.10 -9.34 -11.11
C ILE A 150 -8.02 -10.12 -12.06
N GLU A 151 -7.96 -11.45 -12.03
CA GLU A 151 -8.78 -12.34 -12.86
C GLU A 151 -10.28 -12.17 -12.57
N ASP A 152 -10.64 -12.03 -11.30
CA ASP A 152 -11.99 -11.75 -10.79
C ASP A 152 -12.42 -10.29 -11.04
N LYS A 153 -11.55 -9.47 -11.65
CA LYS A 153 -11.76 -8.03 -11.94
C LYS A 153 -12.07 -7.20 -10.69
N GLU A 154 -11.65 -7.64 -9.51
CA GLU A 154 -11.80 -6.85 -8.28
C GLU A 154 -10.81 -5.67 -8.25
N ILE A 155 -9.62 -5.87 -8.82
CA ILE A 155 -8.57 -4.85 -8.91
C ILE A 155 -7.91 -4.79 -10.29
N GLN A 156 -7.27 -3.66 -10.58
CA GLN A 156 -6.40 -3.46 -11.73
C GLN A 156 -5.07 -2.86 -11.27
N LEU A 157 -3.95 -3.56 -11.52
CA LEU A 157 -2.62 -3.07 -11.12
C LEU A 157 -2.00 -2.22 -12.23
N GLU A 158 -1.73 -0.95 -11.91
CA GLU A 158 -1.17 0.04 -12.82
C GLU A 158 0.12 0.66 -12.29
N PHE A 159 1.02 0.98 -13.21
CA PHE A 159 2.24 1.68 -12.86
C PHE A 159 1.96 3.16 -12.64
N PHE A 160 2.35 3.70 -11.50
CA PHE A 160 2.30 5.13 -11.22
C PHE A 160 3.50 5.52 -10.38
N LEU A 161 4.09 6.67 -10.64
CA LEU A 161 5.16 7.20 -9.80
C LEU A 161 4.54 7.75 -8.52
N VAL A 162 4.39 6.90 -7.51
CA VAL A 162 3.91 7.29 -6.18
C VAL A 162 5.11 7.61 -5.31
N ILE A 163 5.05 8.71 -4.56
CA ILE A 163 6.02 9.05 -3.50
C ILE A 163 5.23 9.12 -2.20
N ILE A 164 4.96 7.98 -1.54
CA ILE A 164 4.24 7.96 -0.24
C ILE A 164 5.18 7.53 0.90
N CYS A 165 6.20 6.73 0.62
CA CYS A 165 7.10 6.14 1.62
C CYS A 165 8.59 6.21 1.25
N LYS A 166 8.98 6.83 0.12
CA LYS A 166 10.39 6.88 -0.32
C LYS A 166 11.30 7.85 0.41
N ASP A 167 10.77 8.78 1.21
CA ASP A 167 11.60 9.75 1.93
C ASP A 167 12.02 9.25 3.31
N LYS A 168 13.11 8.46 3.33
CA LYS A 168 14.00 8.35 4.48
C LYS A 168 15.46 8.52 4.06
#